data_AF-A0A1I7V2H2-F1
#
_entry.id   AF-A0A1I7V2H2-F1
#
_cell.length_a   1.000
_cell.length_b   1.000
_cell.length_c   1.000
_cell.angle_alpha   90.00
_cell.angle_beta   90.00
_cell.angle_gamma   90.00
#
_symmetry.space_group_name_H-M   'P 1'
#
loop_
_entity.id
_entity.type
_entity.pdbx_description
1 polymer ?
#
loop_
_entity_poly.entity_id
_entity_poly.type
_entity_poly.pdbx_seq_one_letter_code
_entity_poly.pdbx_strand_id
1 'polypeptide(L)'
;MIGIALCDLTVLSENIFERVNHYWLKPIDDPCVNQSTYWYEMALLIGDVLRTFCERASFWLGVFLALIRLLIMKVPGNPKILSKPLLGYILVLLLLPISLSHSLYLYSGYNIEQWSYPWLPGKE
;
A
#
# COMPACT_ATOMS: atom_id res chain seq x y z
N MET A 1 -6.68 9.73 -12.10
CA MET A 1 -5.92 10.57 -11.13
C MET A 1 -6.38 10.35 -9.70
N ILE A 2 -7.70 10.33 -9.40
CA ILE A 2 -8.20 10.04 -8.03
C ILE A 2 -7.63 8.74 -7.45
N GLY A 3 -7.62 7.65 -8.21
CA GLY A 3 -7.06 6.36 -7.72
C GLY A 3 -5.57 6.43 -7.38
N ILE A 4 -4.78 7.21 -8.12
CA ILE A 4 -3.35 7.43 -7.84
C ILE A 4 -3.22 8.21 -6.52
N ALA A 5 -3.95 9.32 -6.37
CA ALA A 5 -3.92 10.12 -5.16
C ALA A 5 -4.34 9.34 -3.90
N LEU A 6 -5.32 8.44 -4.01
CA LEU A 6 -5.71 7.56 -2.91
C LEU A 6 -4.60 6.56 -2.54
N CYS A 7 -3.92 5.99 -3.54
CA CYS A 7 -2.77 5.11 -3.30
C CYS A 7 -1.63 5.87 -2.61
N ASP A 8 -1.30 7.06 -3.11
CA ASP A 8 -0.23 7.90 -2.55
C ASP A 8 -0.55 8.32 -1.11
N LEU A 9 -1.80 8.67 -0.82
CA LEU A 9 -2.24 9.01 0.54
C LEU A 9 -2.16 7.79 1.49
N THR A 10 -2.49 6.60 0.99
CA THR A 10 -2.42 5.36 1.78
C THR A 10 -0.97 5.02 2.13
N VAL A 11 -0.06 5.07 1.15
CA VAL A 11 1.39 4.85 1.37
C VAL A 11 1.96 5.89 2.33
N LEU A 12 1.56 7.16 2.17
CA LEU A 12 1.99 8.22 3.08
C LEU A 12 1.49 7.98 4.51
N SER A 13 0.21 7.61 4.67
CA SER A 13 -0.37 7.34 5.99
C SER A 13 0.31 6.19 6.71
N GLU A 14 0.72 5.16 5.97
CA GLU A 14 1.37 3.97 6.52
C GLU A 14 2.80 4.29 6.95
N ASN A 15 3.56 5.02 6.13
CA ASN A 15 4.87 5.54 6.52
C ASN A 15 4.83 6.44 7.76
N ILE A 16 3.81 7.31 7.87
CA ILE A 16 3.63 8.16 9.06
C ILE A 16 3.30 7.29 10.28
N PHE A 17 2.39 6.33 10.12
CA PHE A 17 2.02 5.42 11.21
C PHE A 17 3.22 4.63 11.72
N GLU A 18 4.02 4.04 10.84
CA GLU A 18 5.22 3.29 11.21
C GLU A 18 6.22 4.19 11.95
N ARG A 19 6.56 5.35 11.38
CA ARG A 19 7.55 6.26 11.98
C ARG A 19 7.08 6.84 13.30
N VAL A 20 5.83 7.25 13.42
CA VAL A 20 5.30 7.80 14.68
C VAL A 20 5.28 6.73 15.75
N ASN A 21 4.86 5.50 15.43
CA ASN A 21 4.89 4.42 16.42
C ASN A 21 6.32 4.07 16.83
N HIS A 22 7.22 3.90 15.87
CA HIS A 22 8.59 3.47 16.14
C HIS A 22 9.43 4.54 16.86
N TYR A 23 9.29 5.82 16.52
CA TYR A 23 10.12 6.88 17.11
C TYR A 23 9.50 7.54 18.35
N TRP A 24 8.17 7.66 18.43
CA TRP A 24 7.51 8.46 19.47
C TRP A 24 6.72 7.63 20.49
N LEU A 25 5.98 6.61 20.05
CA LEU A 25 5.08 5.87 20.93
C LEU A 25 5.72 4.63 21.55
N LYS A 26 6.61 3.98 20.81
CA LYS A 26 7.30 2.75 21.20
C LYS A 26 8.80 2.87 20.87
N PRO A 27 9.51 3.85 21.46
CA PRO A 27 10.94 3.99 21.23
C PRO A 27 11.67 2.71 21.65
N ILE A 28 12.72 2.36 20.90
CA ILE A 28 13.52 1.14 21.12
C ILE A 28 14.12 1.12 22.53
N ASP A 29 14.43 2.30 23.07
CA ASP A 29 15.18 2.48 24.31
C ASP A 29 14.34 2.40 25.59
N ASP A 30 13.01 2.23 25.50
CA ASP A 30 12.13 2.14 26.67
C ASP A 30 11.77 0.66 27.00
N PRO A 31 12.37 0.06 28.05
CA PRO A 31 12.12 -1.33 28.43
C PRO A 31 10.74 -1.52 29.08
N CYS A 32 10.01 -0.44 29.37
CA CYS A 32 8.68 -0.50 29.97
C CYS A 32 7.55 -0.57 28.92
N VAL A 33 7.87 -0.46 27.62
CA VAL A 33 6.88 -0.45 26.54
C VAL A 33 6.97 -1.74 25.72
N ASN A 34 5.85 -2.43 25.56
CA ASN A 34 5.79 -3.62 24.72
C ASN A 34 5.80 -3.23 23.23
N GLN A 35 6.94 -3.44 22.58
CA GLN A 35 7.15 -3.13 21.16
C GLN A 35 6.30 -4.05 20.27
N SER A 36 6.36 -5.36 20.50
CA SER A 36 5.74 -6.40 19.66
C SER A 36 4.40 -6.89 20.18
N THR A 37 3.44 -5.97 20.32
CA THR A 37 2.05 -6.36 20.60
C THR A 37 1.42 -7.00 19.36
N TYR A 38 0.65 -8.08 19.52
CA TYR A 38 -0.04 -8.75 18.40
C TYR A 38 -0.79 -7.79 17.46
N TRP A 39 -1.57 -6.84 18.03
CA TRP A 39 -2.31 -5.85 17.24
C TRP A 39 -1.41 -4.92 16.44
N TYR A 40 -0.22 -4.60 16.97
CA TYR A 40 0.75 -3.76 16.29
C TYR A 40 1.42 -4.52 15.13
N GLU A 41 1.87 -5.75 15.37
CA GLU A 41 2.45 -6.61 14.33
C GLU A 41 1.44 -6.90 13.22
N MET A 42 0.17 -7.15 13.58
CA MET A 42 -0.92 -7.29 12.60
C MET A 42 -1.14 -6.01 11.80
N ALA A 43 -1.10 -4.84 12.45
CA ALA A 43 -1.25 -3.55 11.76
C ALA A 43 -0.08 -3.28 10.80
N LEU A 44 1.15 -3.64 11.19
CA LEU A 44 2.33 -3.55 10.32
C LEU A 44 2.19 -4.47 9.10
N LEU A 45 1.80 -5.73 9.31
CA LEU A 45 1.60 -6.68 8.21
C LEU A 45 0.53 -6.18 7.21
N ILE A 46 -0.59 -5.67 7.71
CA ILE A 46 -1.64 -5.08 6.86
C ILE A 46 -1.10 -3.83 6.14
N GLY A 47 -0.35 -2.99 6.85
CA GLY A 47 0.30 -1.80 6.30
C GLY A 47 1.22 -2.13 5.13
N ASP A 48 2.09 -3.12 5.30
CA ASP A 48 3.01 -3.60 4.27
C ASP A 48 2.28 -4.13 3.02
N VAL A 49 1.21 -4.90 3.22
CA VAL A 49 0.35 -5.37 2.13
C VAL A 49 -0.27 -4.19 1.38
N LEU A 50 -0.80 -3.20 2.11
CA LEU A 50 -1.41 -2.01 1.51
C LEU A 50 -0.37 -1.17 0.76
N ARG A 51 0.79 -0.93 1.34
CA ARG A 51 1.88 -0.15 0.75
C ARG A 51 2.34 -0.79 -0.56
N THR A 52 2.71 -2.07 -0.53
CA THR A 52 3.20 -2.79 -1.71
C THR A 52 2.16 -2.85 -2.84
N PHE A 53 0.89 -3.04 -2.48
CA PHE A 53 -0.22 -2.97 -3.42
C PHE A 53 -0.35 -1.57 -4.04
N CYS A 54 -0.42 -0.52 -3.22
CA CYS A 54 -0.63 0.85 -3.65
C CYS A 54 0.53 1.39 -4.49
N GLU A 55 1.78 1.10 -4.14
CA GLU A 55 2.96 1.50 -4.92
C GLU A 55 2.93 0.90 -6.33
N ARG A 56 2.66 -0.41 -6.44
CA ARG A 56 2.56 -1.08 -7.75
C ARG A 56 1.36 -0.57 -8.55
N ALA A 57 0.20 -0.42 -7.93
CA ALA A 57 -0.99 0.08 -8.60
C ALA A 57 -0.79 1.52 -9.09
N SER A 58 -0.21 2.40 -8.26
CA SER A 58 0.10 3.80 -8.60
C SER A 58 1.06 3.88 -9.79
N PHE A 59 2.12 3.06 -9.80
CA PHE A 59 3.06 2.95 -10.92
C PHE A 59 2.37 2.58 -12.24
N TRP A 60 1.60 1.47 -12.25
CA TRP A 60 0.91 1.02 -13.46
C TRP A 60 -0.13 2.03 -13.93
N LEU A 61 -0.91 2.61 -13.03
CA LEU A 61 -1.88 3.66 -13.36
C LEU A 61 -1.20 4.89 -13.97
N GLY A 62 -0.02 5.27 -13.48
CA GLY A 62 0.81 6.33 -14.06
C GLY A 62 1.26 6.02 -15.49
N VAL A 63 1.75 4.80 -15.73
CA VAL A 63 2.17 4.33 -17.07
C VAL A 63 0.99 4.37 -18.05
N PHE A 64 -0.16 3.80 -17.68
CA PHE A 64 -1.35 3.82 -18.54
C PHE A 64 -1.86 5.23 -18.81
N LEU A 65 -1.78 6.14 -17.83
CA LEU A 65 -2.15 7.54 -18.02
C LEU A 65 -1.23 8.25 -19.03
N ALA A 66 0.08 8.02 -18.97
CA ALA A 66 1.04 8.57 -19.93
C ALA A 66 0.80 7.99 -21.33
N LEU A 67 0.55 6.69 -21.44
CA LEU A 67 0.24 6.02 -22.70
C LEU A 67 -1.06 6.55 -23.34
N ILE A 68 -2.12 6.72 -22.55
CA ILE A 68 -3.38 7.30 -23.04
C ILE A 68 -3.15 8.71 -23.58
N ARG A 69 -2.38 9.55 -22.87
CA ARG A 69 -2.02 10.89 -23.35
C ARG A 69 -1.27 10.86 -24.67
N LEU A 70 -0.28 9.97 -24.78
CA LEU A 70 0.50 9.81 -26.00
C LEU A 70 -0.38 9.36 -27.17
N LEU A 71 -1.28 8.39 -26.94
CA LEU A 71 -2.17 7.87 -27.97
C LEU A 71 -3.18 8.93 -28.43
N ILE A 72 -3.72 9.76 -27.52
CA ILE A 72 -4.60 10.89 -27.87
C ILE A 72 -3.87 11.91 -28.75
N MET A 73 -2.61 12.24 -28.44
CA MET A 73 -1.82 13.20 -29.22
C MET A 73 -1.37 12.66 -30.58
N LYS A 74 -1.11 11.36 -30.69
CA LYS A 74 -0.48 10.75 -31.87
C LYS A 74 -1.50 10.23 -32.90
N VAL A 75 -2.71 9.87 -32.49
CA VAL A 75 -3.72 9.28 -33.40
C VAL A 75 -4.57 10.38 -34.06
N PRO A 76 -4.41 10.64 -35.37
CA PRO A 76 -5.31 11.52 -36.09
C PRO A 76 -6.70 10.87 -36.19
N GLY A 77 -7.76 11.58 -35.78
CA GLY A 77 -9.14 11.11 -35.91
C GLY A 77 -10.03 11.16 -34.66
N ASN A 78 -9.63 11.86 -33.59
CA ASN A 78 -10.41 12.00 -32.35
C ASN A 78 -10.94 10.64 -31.84
N PRO A 79 -10.09 9.80 -31.21
CA PRO A 79 -10.55 8.54 -30.63
C PRO A 79 -11.51 8.83 -29.47
N LYS A 80 -12.82 8.99 -29.79
CA LYS A 80 -13.91 9.28 -28.84
C LYS A 80 -14.00 8.25 -27.71
N ILE A 81 -13.41 7.07 -27.91
CA ILE A 81 -13.32 5.99 -26.93
C ILE A 81 -12.21 6.26 -25.90
N LEU A 82 -11.05 6.76 -26.32
CA LEU A 82 -9.91 7.01 -25.43
C LEU A 82 -10.13 8.23 -24.52
N SER A 83 -10.88 9.21 -25.01
CA SER A 83 -11.23 10.40 -24.24
C SER A 83 -12.37 10.15 -23.24
N LYS A 84 -12.99 8.97 -23.23
CA LYS A 84 -14.10 8.68 -22.31
C LYS A 84 -13.58 8.36 -20.91
N PRO A 85 -14.19 8.95 -19.85
CA PRO A 85 -13.81 8.67 -18.47
C PRO A 85 -14.04 7.19 -18.08
N LEU A 86 -14.94 6.50 -18.79
CA LEU A 86 -15.23 5.08 -18.61
C LEU A 86 -13.97 4.19 -18.73
N LEU A 87 -13.08 4.51 -19.67
CA LEU A 87 -11.84 3.74 -19.88
C LEU A 87 -10.91 3.85 -18.67
N GLY A 88 -10.84 5.02 -18.04
CA GLY A 88 -10.12 5.21 -16.79
C GLY A 88 -10.70 4.40 -15.63
N TYR A 89 -12.03 4.33 -15.51
CA TYR A 89 -12.69 3.51 -14.49
C TYR A 89 -12.42 2.01 -14.69
N ILE A 90 -12.49 1.51 -15.93
CA ILE A 90 -12.19 0.11 -16.24
C ILE A 90 -10.73 -0.23 -15.90
N LEU A 91 -9.78 0.66 -16.23
CA LEU A 91 -8.37 0.50 -15.89
C LEU A 91 -8.16 0.38 -14.39
N VAL A 92 -8.76 1.27 -13.59
CA VAL A 92 -8.69 1.22 -12.13
C VAL A 92 -9.33 -0.07 -11.59
N LEU A 93 -10.50 -0.43 -12.11
CA LEU A 93 -11.24 -1.62 -11.69
C LEU A 93 -10.51 -2.93 -12.02
N LEU A 94 -9.61 -2.96 -13.01
CA LEU A 94 -8.78 -4.12 -13.33
C LEU A 94 -7.44 -4.10 -12.60
N LEU A 95 -6.74 -2.96 -12.59
CA LEU A 95 -5.38 -2.88 -12.04
C LEU A 95 -5.34 -3.01 -10.52
N LEU A 96 -6.34 -2.48 -9.81
CA LEU A 96 -6.41 -2.60 -8.36
C LEU A 96 -6.56 -4.07 -7.91
N PRO A 97 -7.56 -4.85 -8.35
CA PRO A 97 -7.69 -6.23 -7.88
C PRO A 97 -6.52 -7.12 -8.33
N ILE A 98 -5.93 -6.90 -9.50
CA ILE A 98 -4.75 -7.65 -9.94
C ILE A 98 -3.57 -7.38 -8.98
N SER A 99 -3.30 -6.11 -8.70
CA SER A 99 -2.19 -5.72 -7.82
C SER A 99 -2.42 -6.18 -6.39
N LEU A 100 -3.67 -6.15 -5.92
CA LEU A 100 -4.06 -6.65 -4.60
C LEU A 100 -3.88 -8.17 -4.51
N SER A 101 -4.34 -8.91 -5.52
CA SER A 101 -4.24 -10.37 -5.56
C SER A 101 -2.78 -10.83 -5.54
N HIS A 102 -1.93 -10.15 -6.31
CA HIS A 102 -0.50 -10.42 -6.31
C HIS A 102 0.15 -10.11 -4.95
N SER A 103 -0.26 -9.04 -4.28
CA SER A 103 0.28 -8.67 -2.98
C SER A 103 -0.19 -9.65 -1.90
N LEU A 104 -1.48 -9.97 -1.86
CA LEU A 104 -2.02 -11.00 -0.97
C LEU A 104 -1.37 -12.37 -1.18
N TYR A 105 -1.08 -12.76 -2.42
CA TYR A 105 -0.39 -14.01 -2.71
C TYR A 105 1.03 -14.05 -2.09
N LEU A 106 1.77 -12.95 -2.18
CA LEU A 106 3.09 -12.85 -1.55
C LEU A 106 3.02 -12.92 -0.02
N TYR A 107 2.01 -12.26 0.57
CA TYR A 107 1.87 -12.18 2.02
C TYR A 107 1.07 -13.33 2.66
N SER A 108 0.50 -14.24 1.86
CA SER A 108 -0.30 -15.37 2.37
C SER A 108 0.51 -16.38 3.18
N GLY A 109 1.85 -16.36 3.07
CA GLY A 109 2.74 -17.28 3.79
C GLY A 109 3.20 -16.78 5.15
N TYR A 110 2.86 -15.55 5.54
CA TYR A 110 3.31 -14.95 6.80
C TYR A 110 2.37 -15.34 7.93
N ASN A 111 2.92 -15.89 9.01
CA ASN A 111 2.20 -16.19 10.24
C ASN A 111 2.81 -15.37 11.39
N ILE A 112 1.95 -14.83 12.25
CA ILE A 112 2.37 -14.16 13.49
C ILE A 112 2.50 -15.25 14.56
N GLU A 113 3.74 -15.55 14.94
CA GLU A 113 4.02 -16.53 15.99
C GLU A 113 4.12 -15.86 17.36
N GLN A 114 3.70 -16.59 18.40
CA GLN A 114 3.84 -16.12 19.76
C GLN A 114 5.28 -16.32 20.24
N TRP A 115 5.86 -15.28 20.84
CA TRP A 115 7.19 -15.37 21.44
C TRP A 115 7.23 -16.43 22.55
N SER A 116 8.34 -17.15 22.67
CA SER A 116 8.48 -18.28 23.60
C SER A 116 8.37 -17.91 25.09
N TYR A 117 8.46 -16.63 25.45
CA TYR A 117 8.29 -16.14 26.81
C TYR A 117 7.36 -14.93 26.86
N PRO A 118 6.58 -14.73 27.94
CA PRO A 118 5.73 -13.56 28.09
C PRO A 118 6.58 -12.31 28.28
N TRP A 119 6.26 -11.24 27.55
CA TRP A 119 6.89 -9.94 27.72
C TRP A 119 6.64 -9.39 29.14
N LEU A 120 7.69 -8.90 29.79
CA LEU A 120 7.67 -8.32 31.14
C LEU A 120 8.30 -6.91 31.10
N PRO A 121 7.66 -5.90 31.72
CA PRO A 121 8.21 -4.55 31.74
C PRO A 121 9.52 -4.50 32.54
N GLY A 122 10.56 -3.90 31.98
CA GLY A 122 11.84 -3.68 32.67
C GLY A 122 12.75 -4.91 32.79
N LYS A 123 12.41 -6.02 32.11
CA LYS A 123 13.30 -7.17 31.94
C LYS A 123 13.58 -7.35 30.45
N GLU A 124 14.85 -7.18 30.09
CA GLU A 124 15.40 -7.69 28.83
C GLU A 124 15.32 -9.21 28.78
#